data_AF-A0A1X6ZQ93-F1
#
_entry.id   AF-A0A1X6ZQ93-F1
#
_cell.length_a   1.000
_cell.length_b   1.000
_cell.length_c   1.000
_cell.angle_alpha   90.00
_cell.angle_beta   90.00
_cell.angle_gamma   90.00
#
_symmetry.space_group_name_H-M   'P 1'
#
loop_
_entity.id
_entity.type
_entity.pdbx_description
1 polymer ?
#
loop_
_entity_poly.entity_id
_entity_poly.type
_entity_poly.pdbx_seq_one_letter_code
_entity_poly.pdbx_strand_id
1 'polypeptide(L)'
;MLDPETQAIPRECGDCPIRHRAVCARCEADELELLDQIKYYRSFEAGQTVVWAGDKMDFVGSVVSGIATLTQTMEDGRTQMVGLLLPSDFVGRPGRQTAAYDVVATSDMVMCCFRKQPFEDMMSRTPHIAQRLLEMTLDELDAAREWMLVLGRKTAREKIASLLSIIARRDAALNVAGRRGPMVFILPLTREAMADYLGLTLETVSRQISALKRDGVIVLEGKRHVTVPDFNRLLDEAGDDSDGGMLA
;
A
#
# COMPACT_ATOMS: atom_id res chain seq x y z
N MET A 1 -21.73 -14.03 -16.28
CA MET A 1 -20.72 -13.69 -17.30
C MET A 1 -20.16 -12.36 -16.84
N LEU A 2 -19.10 -12.39 -16.03
CA LEU A 2 -18.49 -11.22 -15.39
C LEU A 2 -17.11 -11.04 -16.03
N ASP A 3 -16.87 -9.87 -16.62
CA ASP A 3 -15.61 -9.50 -17.23
C ASP A 3 -14.47 -9.51 -16.19
N PRO A 4 -13.34 -10.19 -16.46
CA PRO A 4 -12.13 -9.99 -15.70
C PRO A 4 -11.41 -8.78 -16.29
N GLU A 5 -11.46 -7.63 -15.62
CA GLU A 5 -10.51 -6.54 -15.87
C GLU A 5 -9.10 -7.02 -15.49
N THR A 6 -8.50 -7.77 -16.41
CA THR A 6 -7.08 -8.05 -16.41
C THR A 6 -6.43 -6.74 -16.84
N GLN A 7 -6.09 -5.87 -15.87
CA GLN A 7 -5.27 -4.70 -16.14
C GLN A 7 -4.02 -5.17 -16.90
N ALA A 8 -3.92 -4.79 -18.18
CA ALA A 8 -2.81 -5.19 -19.02
C ALA A 8 -1.51 -4.67 -18.38
N ILE A 9 -0.59 -5.58 -18.08
CA ILE A 9 0.71 -5.21 -17.50
C ILE A 9 1.42 -4.29 -18.51
N PRO A 10 1.72 -3.04 -18.15
CA PRO A 10 2.41 -2.12 -19.05
C PRO A 10 3.75 -2.72 -19.44
N ARG A 11 4.06 -2.72 -20.74
CA ARG A 11 5.34 -3.29 -21.22
C ARG A 11 6.49 -2.32 -21.05
N GLU A 12 6.22 -1.02 -21.02
CA GLU A 12 7.20 0.07 -20.99
C GLU A 12 7.00 0.94 -19.75
N CYS A 13 8.08 1.48 -19.18
CA CYS A 13 7.96 2.33 -17.99
C CYS A 13 7.21 3.65 -18.25
N GLY A 14 7.18 4.12 -19.51
CA GLY A 14 6.48 5.36 -19.89
C GLY A 14 4.97 5.32 -19.63
N ASP A 15 4.34 4.15 -19.86
CA ASP A 15 2.89 3.93 -19.71
C ASP A 15 2.52 3.33 -18.35
N CYS A 16 3.44 3.34 -17.38
CA CYS A 16 3.23 2.69 -16.10
C CYS A 16 2.23 3.48 -15.23
N PRO A 17 1.12 2.85 -14.75
CA PRO A 17 0.03 3.54 -14.07
C PRO A 17 0.40 4.07 -12.68
N ILE A 18 1.52 3.58 -12.12
CA ILE A 18 2.06 4.03 -10.83
C ILE A 18 3.20 5.04 -10.98
N ARG A 19 3.59 5.40 -12.22
CA ARG A 19 4.83 6.15 -12.48
C ARG A 19 4.89 7.45 -11.69
N HIS A 20 3.79 8.18 -11.57
CA HIS A 20 3.74 9.48 -10.88
C HIS A 20 4.06 9.42 -9.39
N ARG A 21 4.01 8.23 -8.76
CA ARG A 21 4.29 8.04 -7.32
C ARG A 21 5.44 7.07 -7.04
N ALA A 22 5.75 6.18 -7.97
CA ALA A 22 6.78 5.17 -7.81
C ALA A 22 8.21 5.77 -7.77
N VAL A 23 9.20 4.90 -7.56
CA VAL A 23 10.61 5.30 -7.49
C VAL A 23 11.13 5.95 -8.79
N CYS A 24 10.51 5.62 -9.93
CA CYS A 24 10.84 6.16 -11.25
C CYS A 24 10.11 7.47 -11.61
N ALA A 25 9.37 8.08 -10.67
CA ALA A 25 8.56 9.29 -10.92
C ALA A 25 9.36 10.49 -11.43
N ARG A 26 10.65 10.56 -11.07
CA ARG A 26 11.56 11.66 -11.43
C ARG A 26 12.57 11.29 -12.52
N CYS A 27 12.46 10.10 -13.11
CA CYS A 27 13.37 9.67 -14.16
C CYS A 27 13.04 10.37 -15.48
N GLU A 28 14.10 10.83 -16.14
CA GLU A 28 14.13 11.29 -17.51
C GLU A 28 14.07 10.10 -18.50
N ALA A 29 13.89 10.39 -19.78
CA ALA A 29 13.64 9.35 -20.79
C ALA A 29 14.76 8.31 -20.91
N ASP A 30 16.02 8.74 -20.91
CA ASP A 30 17.20 7.87 -20.98
C ASP A 30 17.34 6.98 -19.73
N GLU A 31 16.97 7.48 -18.56
CA GLU A 31 16.96 6.71 -17.32
C GLU A 31 15.83 5.69 -17.27
N LEU A 32 14.67 6.02 -17.83
CA LEU A 32 13.57 5.06 -17.99
C LEU A 32 13.97 3.92 -18.93
N GLU A 33 14.73 4.19 -19.99
CA GLU A 33 15.28 3.14 -20.86
C GLU A 33 16.26 2.23 -20.09
N LEU A 34 17.11 2.78 -19.23
CA LEU A 34 18.01 2.00 -18.37
C LEU A 34 17.22 1.15 -17.37
N LEU A 35 16.18 1.70 -16.74
CA LEU A 35 15.29 0.95 -15.86
C LEU A 35 14.60 -0.19 -16.61
N ASP A 36 14.12 0.05 -17.84
CA ASP A 36 13.48 -0.96 -18.68
C ASP A 36 14.41 -2.15 -19.00
N GLN A 37 15.72 -1.92 -19.15
CA GLN A 37 16.69 -2.99 -19.38
C GLN A 37 16.91 -3.90 -18.16
N ILE A 38 16.71 -3.36 -16.95
CA ILE A 38 16.94 -4.10 -15.69
C ILE A 38 15.64 -4.51 -14.99
N LYS A 39 14.48 -4.08 -15.51
CA LYS A 39 13.17 -4.43 -14.97
C LYS A 39 12.72 -5.81 -15.41
N TYR A 40 11.83 -6.38 -14.61
CA TYR A 40 10.98 -7.50 -14.99
C TYR A 40 9.71 -7.48 -14.13
N TYR A 41 8.62 -7.99 -14.67
CA TYR A 41 7.39 -8.14 -13.90
C TYR A 41 7.32 -9.50 -13.23
N ARG A 42 6.80 -9.53 -12.00
CA ARG A 42 6.48 -10.76 -11.29
C ARG A 42 5.05 -10.69 -10.77
N SER A 43 4.27 -11.72 -11.05
CA SER A 43 2.90 -11.84 -10.57
C SER A 43 2.84 -12.83 -9.41
N PHE A 44 1.94 -12.57 -8.48
CA PHE A 44 1.69 -13.38 -7.29
C PHE A 44 0.19 -13.57 -7.12
N GLU A 45 -0.22 -14.79 -6.79
CA GLU A 45 -1.61 -15.08 -6.42
C GLU A 45 -1.88 -14.67 -4.97
N ALA A 46 -3.13 -14.36 -4.64
CA ALA A 46 -3.54 -14.10 -3.27
C ALA A 46 -3.10 -15.23 -2.32
N GLY A 47 -2.42 -14.88 -1.23
CA GLY A 47 -1.84 -15.79 -0.24
C GLY A 47 -0.42 -16.27 -0.56
N GLN A 48 0.12 -15.96 -1.74
CA GLN A 48 1.49 -16.33 -2.10
C GLN A 48 2.52 -15.45 -1.40
N THR A 49 3.56 -16.07 -0.85
CA THR A 49 4.71 -15.34 -0.30
C THR A 49 5.59 -14.79 -1.42
N VAL A 50 5.85 -13.48 -1.36
CA VAL A 50 6.77 -12.76 -2.24
C VAL A 50 8.22 -13.00 -1.84
N VAL A 51 8.52 -12.84 -0.56
CA VAL A 51 9.83 -13.07 0.07
C VAL A 51 9.65 -13.38 1.56
N TRP A 52 10.47 -14.26 2.11
CA TRP A 52 10.50 -14.54 3.55
C TRP A 52 11.52 -13.65 4.27
N ALA A 53 11.25 -13.32 5.53
CA ALA A 53 12.22 -12.65 6.38
C ALA A 53 13.52 -13.45 6.45
N GLY A 54 14.65 -12.78 6.27
CA GLY A 54 15.98 -13.39 6.23
C GLY A 54 16.42 -13.90 4.85
N ASP A 55 15.50 -14.07 3.89
CA ASP A 55 15.88 -14.47 2.53
C ASP A 55 16.75 -13.40 1.86
N LYS A 56 17.65 -13.87 1.00
CA LYS A 56 18.46 -12.99 0.15
C LYS A 56 17.55 -12.22 -0.80
N MET A 57 17.67 -10.89 -0.76
CA MET A 57 16.95 -9.97 -1.64
C MET A 57 17.83 -9.58 -2.82
N ASP A 58 17.63 -10.29 -3.95
CA ASP A 58 18.32 -10.04 -5.22
C ASP A 58 17.57 -9.04 -6.13
N PHE A 59 16.44 -8.52 -5.65
CA PHE A 59 15.65 -7.50 -6.34
C PHE A 59 15.16 -6.42 -5.37
N VAL A 60 14.82 -5.29 -5.97
CA VAL A 60 13.93 -4.27 -5.37
C VAL A 60 12.76 -4.07 -6.32
N GLY A 61 11.68 -3.43 -5.91
CA GLY A 61 10.58 -3.21 -6.84
C GLY A 61 9.46 -2.36 -6.29
N SER A 62 8.47 -2.10 -7.12
CA SER A 62 7.24 -1.43 -6.70
C SER A 62 6.03 -2.32 -6.98
N VAL A 63 5.04 -2.25 -6.09
CA VAL A 63 3.73 -2.86 -6.34
C VAL A 63 3.03 -2.06 -7.44
N VAL A 64 2.60 -2.73 -8.52
CA VAL A 64 1.94 -2.10 -9.67
C VAL A 64 0.43 -2.19 -9.54
N SER A 65 -0.06 -3.36 -9.17
CA SER A 65 -1.46 -3.64 -8.88
C SER A 65 -1.54 -4.73 -7.83
N GLY A 66 -2.67 -4.80 -7.14
CA GLY A 66 -2.82 -5.69 -5.98
C GLY A 66 -2.05 -5.18 -4.78
N ILE A 67 -2.03 -6.01 -3.72
CA ILE A 67 -1.66 -5.59 -2.37
C ILE A 67 -0.92 -6.72 -1.67
N ALA A 68 0.02 -6.35 -0.81
CA ALA A 68 0.74 -7.29 0.04
C ALA A 68 0.84 -6.77 1.48
N THR A 69 1.14 -7.66 2.40
CA THR A 69 1.37 -7.33 3.81
C THR A 69 2.82 -7.56 4.17
N LEU A 70 3.32 -6.72 5.07
CA LEU A 70 4.58 -6.93 5.77
C LEU A 70 4.26 -7.57 7.12
N THR A 71 4.77 -8.77 7.35
CA THR A 71 4.53 -9.52 8.59
C THR A 71 5.86 -9.85 9.25
N GLN A 72 5.89 -9.72 10.57
CA GLN A 72 7.01 -10.17 11.39
C GLN A 72 6.57 -11.37 12.23
N THR A 73 7.36 -12.44 12.17
CA THR A 73 7.20 -13.62 13.02
C THR A 73 8.13 -13.51 14.24
N MET A 74 7.57 -13.68 15.44
CA MET A 74 8.28 -13.69 16.71
C MET A 74 8.88 -15.06 17.01
N GLU A 75 9.85 -15.13 17.92
CA GLU A 75 10.50 -16.40 18.32
C GLU A 75 9.51 -17.43 18.91
N ASP A 76 8.43 -16.97 19.52
CA ASP A 76 7.36 -17.82 20.08
C ASP A 76 6.31 -18.23 19.04
N GLY A 77 6.52 -17.91 17.76
CA GLY A 77 5.64 -18.25 16.64
C GLY A 77 4.45 -17.31 16.45
N ARG A 78 4.27 -16.29 17.31
CA ARG A 78 3.27 -15.25 17.05
C ARG A 78 3.68 -14.43 15.84
N THR A 79 2.69 -13.99 15.08
CA THR A 79 2.89 -13.11 13.92
C THR A 79 2.22 -11.77 14.18
N GLN A 80 2.78 -10.71 13.58
CA GLN A 80 2.21 -9.38 13.60
C GLN A 80 2.35 -8.76 12.21
N MET A 81 1.23 -8.35 11.62
CA MET A 81 1.25 -7.47 10.46
C MET A 81 1.75 -6.09 10.87
N VAL A 82 2.86 -5.65 10.29
CA VAL A 82 3.52 -4.37 10.60
C VAL A 82 3.34 -3.33 9.50
N GLY A 83 2.85 -3.73 8.33
CA GLY A 83 2.64 -2.82 7.21
C GLY A 83 1.77 -3.40 6.11
N LEU A 84 1.26 -2.51 5.27
CA LEU A 84 0.49 -2.82 4.08
C LEU A 84 1.17 -2.16 2.88
N LEU A 85 1.45 -2.95 1.85
CA LEU A 85 2.00 -2.51 0.58
C LEU A 85 0.86 -2.34 -0.42
N LEU A 86 0.64 -1.11 -0.86
CA LEU A 86 -0.34 -0.71 -1.87
C LEU A 86 0.38 -0.32 -3.17
N PRO A 87 -0.33 -0.12 -4.29
CA PRO A 87 0.31 0.28 -5.54
C PRO A 87 1.15 1.55 -5.38
N SER A 88 2.32 1.56 -6.04
CA SER A 88 3.42 2.52 -5.92
C SER A 88 4.37 2.34 -4.73
N ASP A 89 4.02 1.51 -3.73
CA ASP A 89 4.92 1.27 -2.60
C ASP A 89 6.16 0.51 -3.05
N PHE A 90 7.30 0.86 -2.44
CA PHE A 90 8.59 0.28 -2.76
C PHE A 90 8.89 -0.89 -1.82
N VAL A 91 9.37 -2.00 -2.39
CA VAL A 91 9.74 -3.22 -1.70
C VAL A 91 11.23 -3.43 -1.85
N GLY A 92 11.89 -3.55 -0.71
CA GLY A 92 13.33 -3.77 -0.60
C GLY A 92 14.10 -2.56 -0.15
N ARG A 93 15.38 -2.76 0.13
CA ARG A 93 16.26 -1.73 0.68
C ARG A 93 17.63 -1.83 0.03
N PRO A 94 18.00 -0.87 -0.85
CA PRO A 94 19.35 -0.75 -1.38
C PRO A 94 20.40 -0.82 -0.25
N GLY A 95 21.45 -1.60 -0.45
CA GLY A 95 22.53 -1.83 0.51
C GLY A 95 22.23 -2.87 1.61
N ARG A 96 20.99 -3.38 1.75
CA ARG A 96 20.66 -4.46 2.69
C ARG A 96 20.51 -5.79 1.94
N GLN A 97 21.25 -6.82 2.34
CA GLN A 97 21.28 -8.09 1.61
C GLN A 97 20.04 -8.98 1.79
N THR A 98 19.35 -8.87 2.92
CA THR A 98 18.23 -9.75 3.27
C THR A 98 16.92 -9.00 3.48
N ALA A 99 15.79 -9.67 3.27
CA ALA A 99 14.47 -9.15 3.62
C ALA A 99 14.32 -9.06 5.14
N ALA A 100 13.71 -7.98 5.62
CA ALA A 100 13.48 -7.77 7.06
C ALA A 100 12.15 -8.37 7.55
N TYR A 101 11.20 -8.57 6.63
CA TYR A 101 9.83 -8.99 6.91
C TYR A 101 9.42 -10.06 5.90
N ASP A 102 8.46 -10.88 6.31
CA ASP A 102 7.70 -11.71 5.40
C ASP A 102 6.80 -10.80 4.57
N VAL A 103 6.81 -10.99 3.26
CA VAL A 103 5.94 -10.24 2.34
C VAL A 103 4.99 -11.21 1.69
N VAL A 104 3.69 -11.04 1.93
CA VAL A 104 2.65 -11.98 1.45
C VAL A 104 1.60 -11.21 0.65
N ALA A 105 1.29 -11.67 -0.55
CA ALA A 105 0.23 -11.11 -1.37
C ALA A 105 -1.13 -11.32 -0.70
N THR A 106 -1.94 -10.27 -0.51
CA THR A 106 -3.31 -10.39 0.05
C THR A 106 -4.38 -10.44 -1.04
N SER A 107 -4.04 -9.97 -2.23
CA SER A 107 -4.78 -10.14 -3.47
C SER A 107 -3.84 -10.67 -4.54
N ASP A 108 -4.38 -11.04 -5.69
CA ASP A 108 -3.56 -11.17 -6.89
C ASP A 108 -2.82 -9.84 -7.11
N MET A 109 -1.53 -9.91 -7.34
CA MET A 109 -0.63 -8.77 -7.32
C MET A 109 0.40 -8.87 -8.44
N VAL A 110 0.72 -7.72 -9.02
CA VAL A 110 1.82 -7.57 -9.96
C VAL A 110 2.84 -6.61 -9.37
N MET A 111 4.11 -7.01 -9.38
CA MET A 111 5.24 -6.17 -9.02
C MET A 111 6.09 -5.85 -10.25
N CYS A 112 6.54 -4.61 -10.35
CA CYS A 112 7.66 -4.23 -11.21
C CYS A 112 8.93 -4.36 -10.39
N CYS A 113 9.72 -5.39 -10.68
CA CYS A 113 10.98 -5.66 -10.01
C CYS A 113 12.15 -5.13 -10.86
N PHE A 114 13.20 -4.67 -10.19
CA PHE A 114 14.49 -4.35 -10.78
C PHE A 114 15.54 -5.28 -10.19
N ARG A 115 16.47 -5.76 -11.03
CA ARG A 115 17.66 -6.46 -10.54
C ARG A 115 18.41 -5.51 -9.59
N LYS A 116 18.68 -5.96 -8.37
CA LYS A 116 19.15 -5.08 -7.30
C LYS A 116 20.50 -4.44 -7.59
N GLN A 117 21.50 -5.24 -7.98
CA GLN A 117 22.85 -4.70 -8.21
C GLN A 117 22.87 -3.64 -9.32
N PRO A 118 22.29 -3.87 -10.51
CA PRO A 118 22.18 -2.81 -11.52
C PRO A 118 21.39 -1.58 -11.05
N PHE A 119 20.34 -1.77 -10.24
CA PHE A 119 19.57 -0.66 -9.69
C PHE A 119 20.41 0.18 -8.72
N GLU A 120 21.17 -0.46 -7.83
CA GLU A 120 22.11 0.20 -6.91
C GLU A 120 23.21 0.96 -7.68
N ASP A 121 23.76 0.36 -8.74
CA ASP A 121 24.73 1.01 -9.61
C ASP A 121 24.12 2.24 -10.30
N MET A 122 22.87 2.15 -10.77
CA MET A 122 22.13 3.27 -11.37
C MET A 122 21.89 4.40 -10.37
N MET A 123 21.48 4.07 -9.13
CA MET A 123 21.29 5.06 -8.05
C MET A 123 22.56 5.88 -7.79
N SER A 124 23.74 5.27 -7.89
CA SER A 124 25.01 5.97 -7.69
C SER A 124 25.31 7.02 -8.77
N ARG A 125 24.72 6.86 -9.96
CA ARG A 125 24.91 7.73 -11.13
C ARG A 125 23.76 8.72 -11.33
N THR A 126 22.61 8.45 -10.71
CA THR A 126 21.33 9.13 -10.97
C THR A 126 20.77 9.71 -9.67
N PRO A 127 21.20 10.92 -9.24
CA PRO A 127 20.90 11.44 -7.90
C PRO A 127 19.42 11.59 -7.58
N HIS A 128 18.56 11.91 -8.56
CA HIS A 128 17.15 12.12 -8.29
C HIS A 128 16.40 10.81 -7.98
N ILE A 129 16.90 9.63 -8.41
CA ILE A 129 16.34 8.33 -7.99
C ILE A 129 16.58 8.14 -6.50
N ALA A 130 17.82 8.39 -6.04
CA ALA A 130 18.15 8.32 -4.62
C ALA A 130 17.38 9.34 -3.78
N GLN A 131 17.21 10.57 -4.28
CA GLN A 131 16.37 11.59 -3.64
C GLN A 131 14.90 11.15 -3.57
N ARG A 132 14.34 10.61 -4.65
CA ARG A 132 12.97 10.12 -4.66
C ARG A 132 12.78 8.97 -3.67
N LEU A 133 13.73 8.04 -3.60
CA LEU A 133 13.69 6.94 -2.64
C LEU A 133 13.77 7.45 -1.19
N LEU A 134 14.57 8.50 -0.94
CA LEU A 134 14.65 9.14 0.37
C LEU A 134 13.31 9.78 0.76
N GLU A 135 12.67 10.52 -0.15
CA GLU A 135 11.33 11.08 0.07
C GLU A 135 10.32 9.98 0.42
N MET A 136 10.26 8.92 -0.40
CA MET A 136 9.36 7.78 -0.15
C MET A 136 9.62 7.14 1.22
N THR A 137 10.89 7.03 1.63
CA THR A 137 11.27 6.47 2.94
C THR A 137 10.84 7.38 4.09
N LEU A 138 10.93 8.71 3.92
CA LEU A 138 10.46 9.67 4.91
C LEU A 138 8.94 9.66 5.03
N ASP A 139 8.23 9.60 3.90
CA ASP A 139 6.77 9.46 3.86
C ASP A 139 6.32 8.17 4.57
N GLU A 140 7.02 7.04 4.32
CA GLU A 140 6.74 5.76 5.01
C GLU A 140 7.03 5.83 6.51
N LEU A 141 8.08 6.54 6.92
CA LEU A 141 8.42 6.73 8.32
C LEU A 141 7.36 7.57 9.06
N ASP A 142 6.85 8.62 8.43
CA ASP A 142 5.79 9.45 9.00
C ASP A 142 4.47 8.68 9.07
N ALA A 143 4.12 7.94 8.01
CA ALA A 143 2.97 7.03 8.03
C ALA A 143 3.08 5.97 9.15
N ALA A 144 4.27 5.41 9.38
CA ALA A 144 4.49 4.45 10.47
C ALA A 144 4.29 5.11 11.85
N ARG A 145 4.69 6.37 12.02
CA ARG A 145 4.48 7.13 13.27
C ARG A 145 3.01 7.42 13.52
N GLU A 146 2.28 7.84 12.51
CA GLU A 146 0.82 7.99 12.59
C GLU A 146 0.15 6.67 12.94
N TRP A 147 0.58 5.56 12.32
CA TRP A 147 0.02 4.25 12.60
C TRP A 147 0.26 3.80 14.04
N MET A 148 1.40 4.14 14.64
CA MET A 148 1.63 3.91 16.08
C MET A 148 0.59 4.63 16.96
N LEU A 149 0.19 5.86 16.61
CA LEU A 149 -0.86 6.60 17.33
C LEU A 149 -2.23 5.94 17.15
N VAL A 150 -2.55 5.54 15.92
CA VAL A 150 -3.78 4.80 15.60
C VAL A 150 -3.87 3.54 16.46
N LEU A 151 -2.82 2.73 16.49
CA LEU A 151 -2.82 1.47 17.24
C LEU A 151 -2.84 1.69 18.76
N GLY A 152 -2.15 2.72 19.25
CA GLY A 152 -1.92 2.94 20.69
C GLY A 152 -2.98 3.77 21.41
N ARG A 153 -3.76 4.61 20.71
CA ARG A 153 -4.68 5.57 21.35
C ARG A 153 -6.08 5.63 20.74
N LYS A 154 -6.24 5.34 19.45
CA LYS A 154 -7.54 5.43 18.80
C LYS A 154 -8.48 4.29 19.24
N THR A 155 -9.76 4.60 19.34
CA THR A 155 -10.83 3.61 19.61
C THR A 155 -10.98 2.62 18.45
N ALA A 156 -11.66 1.50 18.66
CA ALA A 156 -11.87 0.52 17.59
C ALA A 156 -12.59 1.11 16.36
N ARG A 157 -13.48 2.08 16.58
CA ARG A 157 -14.19 2.77 15.49
C ARG A 157 -13.24 3.69 14.72
N GLU A 158 -12.49 4.51 15.43
CA GLU A 158 -11.50 5.43 14.87
C GLU A 158 -10.39 4.69 14.11
N LYS A 159 -9.92 3.54 14.62
CA LYS A 159 -8.95 2.68 13.93
C LYS A 159 -9.46 2.22 12.56
N ILE A 160 -10.72 1.81 12.48
CA ILE A 160 -11.32 1.34 11.23
C ILE A 160 -11.58 2.50 10.29
N ALA A 161 -12.08 3.64 10.78
CA ALA A 161 -12.24 4.84 9.97
C ALA A 161 -10.89 5.33 9.41
N SER A 162 -9.83 5.32 10.23
CA SER A 162 -8.45 5.65 9.81
C SER A 162 -7.95 4.72 8.70
N LEU A 163 -8.18 3.41 8.83
CA LEU A 163 -7.80 2.45 7.78
C LEU A 163 -8.53 2.73 6.46
N LEU A 164 -9.85 2.96 6.53
CA LEU A 164 -10.66 3.26 5.35
C LEU A 164 -10.25 4.58 4.69
N SER A 165 -9.89 5.60 5.48
CA SER A 165 -9.46 6.89 4.94
C SER A 165 -8.12 6.81 4.22
N ILE A 166 -7.16 6.04 4.74
CA ILE A 166 -5.88 5.78 4.09
C ILE A 166 -6.09 5.05 2.76
N ILE A 167 -6.90 3.99 2.74
CA ILE A 167 -7.17 3.22 1.51
C ILE A 167 -7.87 4.09 0.47
N ALA A 168 -8.87 4.87 0.89
CA ALA A 168 -9.57 5.80 -0.01
C ALA A 168 -8.62 6.83 -0.64
N ARG A 169 -7.73 7.44 0.15
CA ARG A 169 -6.74 8.42 -0.36
C ARG A 169 -5.79 7.78 -1.36
N ARG A 170 -5.27 6.59 -1.06
CA ARG A 170 -4.33 5.89 -1.95
C ARG A 170 -4.99 5.48 -3.26
N ASP A 171 -6.23 4.98 -3.22
CA ASP A 171 -7.00 4.65 -4.42
C ASP A 171 -7.28 5.89 -5.29
N ALA A 172 -7.71 6.99 -4.67
CA ALA A 172 -7.95 8.25 -5.38
C ALA A 172 -6.70 8.86 -6.00
N ALA A 173 -5.53 8.69 -5.37
CA ALA A 173 -4.27 9.16 -5.94
C ALA A 173 -3.84 8.41 -7.22
N LEU A 174 -4.32 7.18 -7.41
CA LEU A 174 -4.13 6.42 -8.65
C LEU A 174 -5.16 6.83 -9.72
N ASN A 175 -6.36 7.18 -9.28
CA ASN A 175 -7.46 7.64 -10.11
C ASN A 175 -7.44 9.18 -10.22
N VAL A 176 -6.55 9.73 -11.09
CA VAL A 176 -6.23 11.17 -11.33
C VAL A 176 -7.45 12.10 -11.64
N ALA A 177 -8.68 11.63 -11.55
CA ALA A 177 -9.87 12.48 -11.68
C ALA A 177 -10.08 13.29 -10.39
N GLY A 178 -9.89 14.61 -10.47
CA GLY A 178 -10.20 15.60 -9.43
C GLY A 178 -11.68 15.60 -9.00
N ARG A 179 -12.07 14.60 -8.20
CA ARG A 179 -13.46 14.33 -7.86
C ARG A 179 -13.86 15.09 -6.60
N ARG A 180 -14.75 16.09 -6.79
CA ARG A 180 -15.73 16.45 -5.77
C ARG A 180 -16.85 15.39 -5.83
N GLY A 181 -17.00 14.57 -4.80
CA GLY A 181 -18.04 13.56 -4.73
C GLY A 181 -17.65 12.33 -3.90
N PRO A 182 -18.52 11.30 -3.85
CA PRO A 182 -18.26 10.08 -3.10
C PRO A 182 -16.98 9.39 -3.56
N MET A 183 -16.19 8.90 -2.62
CA MET A 183 -15.03 8.06 -2.93
C MET A 183 -15.48 6.60 -2.97
N VAL A 184 -15.11 5.88 -4.02
CA VAL A 184 -15.45 4.48 -4.20
C VAL A 184 -14.17 3.70 -4.37
N PHE A 185 -13.98 2.67 -3.56
CA PHE A 185 -12.80 1.81 -3.63
C PHE A 185 -13.14 0.37 -3.23
N ILE A 186 -12.27 -0.55 -3.62
CA ILE A 186 -12.34 -1.95 -3.19
C ILE A 186 -11.47 -2.10 -1.94
N LEU A 187 -12.10 -2.47 -0.82
CA LEU A 187 -11.41 -2.82 0.41
C LEU A 187 -10.60 -4.10 0.19
N PRO A 188 -9.26 -4.01 0.26
CA PRO A 188 -8.40 -5.10 -0.15
C PRO A 188 -8.15 -6.13 0.93
N LEU A 189 -8.45 -5.77 2.17
CA LEU A 189 -8.31 -6.61 3.34
C LEU A 189 -9.61 -7.34 3.64
N THR A 190 -9.49 -8.61 4.03
CA THR A 190 -10.59 -9.32 4.69
C THR A 190 -10.81 -8.76 6.09
N ARG A 191 -11.93 -9.13 6.74
CA ARG A 191 -12.20 -8.70 8.12
C ARG A 191 -11.18 -9.28 9.09
N GLU A 192 -10.70 -10.49 8.80
CA GLU A 192 -9.63 -11.17 9.52
C GLU A 192 -8.30 -10.42 9.39
N ALA A 193 -7.92 -10.04 8.16
CA ALA A 193 -6.69 -9.28 7.92
C ALA A 193 -6.76 -7.87 8.55
N MET A 194 -7.92 -7.22 8.53
CA MET A 194 -8.13 -5.97 9.26
C MET A 194 -7.99 -6.13 10.77
N ALA A 195 -8.48 -7.24 11.32
CA ALA A 195 -8.40 -7.54 12.75
C ALA A 195 -6.94 -7.68 13.19
N ASP A 196 -6.16 -8.46 12.44
CA ASP A 196 -4.71 -8.60 12.64
C ASP A 196 -3.97 -7.26 12.51
N TYR A 197 -4.26 -6.50 11.44
CA TYR A 197 -3.58 -5.24 11.17
C TYR A 197 -3.88 -4.13 12.20
N LEU A 198 -5.09 -4.09 12.75
CA LEU A 198 -5.53 -3.05 13.69
C LEU A 198 -5.39 -3.45 15.16
N GLY A 199 -4.96 -4.68 15.44
CA GLY A 199 -4.95 -5.26 16.79
C GLY A 199 -6.35 -5.31 17.39
N LEU A 200 -7.34 -5.74 16.61
CA LEU A 200 -8.74 -5.89 17.00
C LEU A 200 -9.18 -7.35 16.85
N THR A 201 -10.35 -7.70 17.41
CA THR A 201 -10.97 -8.99 17.10
C THR A 201 -11.80 -8.92 15.82
N LEU A 202 -11.97 -10.05 15.13
CA LEU A 202 -12.81 -10.17 13.93
C LEU A 202 -14.24 -9.67 14.16
N GLU A 203 -14.82 -10.00 15.32
CA GLU A 203 -16.16 -9.58 15.72
C GLU A 203 -16.22 -8.06 15.92
N THR A 204 -15.16 -7.47 16.48
CA THR A 204 -15.05 -6.02 16.68
C THR A 204 -14.98 -5.29 15.35
N VAL A 205 -14.16 -5.76 14.41
CA VAL A 205 -14.10 -5.21 13.05
C VAL A 205 -15.46 -5.28 12.38
N SER A 206 -16.11 -6.44 12.42
CA SER A 206 -17.42 -6.65 11.81
C SER A 206 -18.51 -5.75 12.42
N ARG A 207 -18.50 -5.59 13.75
CA ARG A 207 -19.42 -4.70 14.48
C ARG A 207 -19.24 -3.25 14.09
N GLN A 208 -18.01 -2.75 14.07
CA GLN A 208 -17.74 -1.34 13.78
C GLN A 208 -18.01 -0.99 12.31
N ILE A 209 -17.70 -1.88 11.38
CA ILE A 209 -18.07 -1.70 9.98
C ILE A 209 -19.59 -1.62 9.81
N SER A 210 -20.32 -2.49 10.50
CA SER A 210 -21.79 -2.46 10.49
C SER A 210 -22.33 -1.18 11.10
N ALA A 211 -21.65 -0.63 12.12
CA ALA A 211 -22.00 0.64 12.73
C ALA A 211 -21.75 1.83 11.76
N LEU A 212 -20.57 1.94 11.16
CA LEU A 212 -20.26 2.95 10.15
C LEU A 212 -21.26 2.92 8.98
N LYS A 213 -21.68 1.72 8.56
CA LYS A 213 -22.73 1.54 7.54
C LYS A 213 -24.08 2.06 8.02
N ARG A 214 -24.51 1.67 9.23
CA ARG A 214 -25.79 2.08 9.82
C ARG A 214 -25.88 3.59 9.99
N ASP A 215 -24.76 4.21 10.34
CA ASP A 215 -24.67 5.65 10.55
C ASP A 215 -24.53 6.41 9.23
N GLY A 216 -24.39 5.72 8.10
CA GLY A 216 -24.25 6.31 6.76
C GLY A 216 -22.90 6.97 6.50
N VAL A 217 -21.88 6.65 7.30
CA VAL A 217 -20.48 7.10 7.04
C VAL A 217 -19.92 6.37 5.83
N ILE A 218 -20.30 5.10 5.65
CA ILE A 218 -19.96 4.30 4.49
C ILE A 218 -21.20 3.60 3.92
N VAL A 219 -21.16 3.28 2.64
CA VAL A 219 -22.07 2.35 1.98
C VAL A 219 -21.25 1.14 1.54
N LEU A 220 -21.79 -0.05 1.79
CA LEU A 220 -21.16 -1.33 1.46
C LEU A 220 -22.00 -2.08 0.45
N GLU A 221 -21.40 -2.35 -0.70
CA GLU A 221 -21.94 -3.20 -1.76
C GLU A 221 -21.18 -4.53 -1.76
N GLY A 222 -21.86 -5.60 -1.35
CA GLY A 222 -21.20 -6.88 -1.08
C GLY A 222 -20.23 -6.80 0.11
N LYS A 223 -19.09 -7.49 0.00
CA LYS A 223 -18.11 -7.62 1.10
C LYS A 223 -16.98 -6.58 1.07
N ARG A 224 -16.63 -6.11 -0.13
CA ARG A 224 -15.40 -5.33 -0.36
C ARG A 224 -15.62 -4.00 -1.08
N HIS A 225 -16.73 -3.76 -1.78
CA HIS A 225 -16.95 -2.45 -2.40
C HIS A 225 -17.44 -1.46 -1.35
N VAL A 226 -16.63 -0.42 -1.10
CA VAL A 226 -16.91 0.63 -0.12
C VAL A 226 -17.11 1.93 -0.87
N THR A 227 -18.23 2.59 -0.61
CA THR A 227 -18.45 4.00 -0.99
C THR A 227 -18.42 4.85 0.27
N VAL A 228 -17.65 5.92 0.25
CA VAL A 228 -17.59 6.96 1.29
C VAL A 228 -18.32 8.18 0.73
N PRO A 229 -19.56 8.46 1.17
CA PRO A 229 -20.36 9.55 0.61
C PRO A 229 -19.76 10.93 0.91
N ASP A 230 -19.19 11.09 2.11
CA ASP A 230 -18.53 12.29 2.59
C ASP A 230 -17.21 11.90 3.23
N PHE A 231 -16.11 12.30 2.59
CA PHE A 231 -14.77 11.97 3.07
C PHE A 231 -14.40 12.72 4.35
N ASN A 232 -14.86 13.97 4.53
CA ASN A 232 -14.57 14.73 5.74
C ASN A 232 -15.23 14.07 6.95
N ARG A 233 -16.48 13.62 6.80
CA ARG A 233 -17.16 12.85 7.83
C ARG A 233 -16.40 11.58 8.22
N LEU A 234 -15.74 10.90 7.27
CA LEU A 234 -14.90 9.75 7.58
C LEU A 234 -13.64 10.13 8.36
N LEU A 235 -13.05 11.30 8.10
CA LEU A 235 -11.92 11.83 8.87
C LEU A 235 -12.33 12.20 10.30
N ASP A 236 -13.49 12.82 10.47
CA ASP A 236 -14.04 13.12 11.80
C ASP A 236 -14.22 11.82 12.62
N GLU A 237 -14.73 10.76 11.98
CA GLU A 237 -14.88 9.44 12.59
C GLU A 237 -13.55 8.74 12.85
N ALA A 238 -12.48 9.14 12.15
CA ALA A 238 -11.12 8.70 12.44
C ALA A 238 -10.52 9.40 13.66
N GLY A 239 -11.17 10.43 14.21
CA GLY A 239 -10.60 11.26 15.28
C GLY A 239 -9.46 12.13 14.77
N ASP A 240 -9.44 12.42 13.46
CA ASP A 240 -8.55 13.41 12.89
C ASP A 240 -9.19 14.79 13.14
N ASP A 241 -9.10 15.27 14.39
CA ASP A 241 -9.49 16.63 14.72
C ASP A 241 -8.74 17.58 13.79
N SER A 242 -9.46 18.46 13.11
CA SER A 242 -9.01 19.35 12.03
C SER A 242 -7.92 20.38 12.40
N ASP A 243 -7.18 20.17 13.48
CA ASP A 243 -6.21 21.10 14.07
C ASP A 243 -4.73 20.66 13.95
N GLY A 244 -4.39 19.59 13.22
CA GLY A 244 -2.98 19.16 13.19
C GLY A 244 -2.54 18.28 12.03
N GLY A 245 -2.31 18.91 10.87
CA GLY A 245 -1.38 18.39 9.86
C GLY A 245 -2.01 17.59 8.72
N MET A 246 -2.65 18.30 7.79
CA MET A 246 -2.83 17.77 6.44
C MET A 246 -1.45 17.76 5.76
N LEU A 247 -0.88 16.59 5.49
CA LEU A 247 0.24 16.46 4.56
C LEU A 247 -0.21 15.60 3.37
N ALA A 248 0.11 16.12 2.20
CA ALA A 248 -0.40 15.80 0.87
C ALA A 248 0.11 14.45 0.31
#